data_AF-A0A2S8WBA3-F1
#
_entry.id   AF-A0A2S8WBA3-F1
#
_cell.length_a   1.000
_cell.length_b   1.000
_cell.length_c   1.000
_cell.angle_alpha   90.00
_cell.angle_beta   90.00
_cell.angle_gamma   90.00
#
_symmetry.space_group_name_H-M   'P 1'
#
loop_
_entity.id
_entity.type
_entity.pdbx_description
1 polymer ?
#
loop_
_entity_poly.entity_id
_entity_poly.type
_entity_poly.pdbx_seq_one_letter_code
_entity_poly.pdbx_strand_id
1 'polypeptide(L)' 'MVVAFHETVEAYRTSTDTEDDHDVLEKLERLILDHTPQSIAEIVSMLGVIIPNVELGGRGDGADVAALENIQAYLQGLA' A
#
# COMPACT_ATOMS: atom_id res chain seq x y z
N MET A 1 -13.15 3.70 -7.74
CA MET A 1 -12.26 3.27 -6.64
C MET A 1 -10.79 3.35 -7.02
N VAL A 2 -10.38 3.01 -8.26
CA VAL A 2 -8.99 3.14 -8.78
C VAL A 2 -8.40 4.55 -8.69
N VAL A 3 -9.22 5.58 -8.93
CA VAL A 3 -8.76 6.99 -8.89
C VAL A 3 -8.24 7.36 -7.50
N ALA A 4 -8.90 6.86 -6.43
CA ALA A 4 -8.49 7.14 -5.06
C ALA A 4 -7.14 6.52 -4.71
N PHE A 5 -6.81 5.32 -5.22
CA PHE A 5 -5.52 4.71 -4.94
C PHE A 5 -4.37 5.48 -5.59
N HIS A 6 -4.51 5.84 -6.87
CA HIS A 6 -3.48 6.58 -7.60
C HIS A 6 -3.25 7.97 -7.01
N GLU A 7 -4.32 8.70 -6.71
CA GLU A 7 -4.24 10.02 -6.06
C GLU A 7 -3.59 9.93 -4.68
N THR A 8 -3.88 8.88 -3.90
CA THR A 8 -3.31 8.74 -2.55
C THR A 8 -1.83 8.34 -2.60
N VAL A 9 -1.42 7.45 -3.54
CA VAL A 9 0.00 7.12 -3.78
C VAL A 9 0.80 8.34 -4.22
N GLU A 10 0.22 9.15 -5.12
CA GLU A 10 0.85 10.38 -5.57
C GLU A 10 0.99 11.38 -4.41
N ALA A 11 -0.07 11.55 -3.62
CA ALA A 11 -0.05 12.39 -2.42
C ALA A 11 1.06 11.97 -1.45
N TYR A 12 1.23 10.68 -1.17
CA TYR A 12 2.32 10.16 -0.33
C TYR A 12 3.71 10.43 -0.92
N ARG A 13 3.89 10.28 -2.23
CA ARG A 13 5.16 10.59 -2.89
C ARG A 13 5.52 12.08 -2.85
N THR A 14 4.52 12.95 -2.86
CA THR A 14 4.71 14.40 -2.75
C THR A 14 4.73 14.92 -1.32
N SER A 15 4.30 14.12 -0.35
CA SER A 15 4.29 14.49 1.05
C SER A 15 5.72 14.50 1.58
N THR A 16 6.18 15.67 1.98
CA THR A 16 7.52 15.88 2.50
C THR A 16 7.43 16.10 4.01
N ASP A 17 7.72 15.05 4.78
CA ASP A 17 8.32 15.08 6.12
C ASP A 17 7.60 16.00 7.13
N THR A 18 6.27 15.91 7.19
CA THR A 18 5.45 16.61 8.21
C THR A 18 4.56 15.60 8.94
N GLU A 19 4.14 15.90 10.18
CA GLU A 19 3.31 15.03 11.04
C GLU A 19 2.05 14.45 10.34
N ASP A 20 1.59 15.04 9.23
CA ASP A 20 0.55 14.53 8.33
C ASP A 20 0.92 13.21 7.59
N ASP A 21 2.21 12.87 7.49
CA ASP A 21 2.70 11.69 6.75
C ASP A 21 2.23 10.37 7.38
N HIS A 22 2.04 10.35 8.71
CA HIS A 22 1.51 9.18 9.41
C HIS A 22 0.04 8.91 9.04
N ASP A 23 -0.76 9.97 8.92
CA ASP A 23 -2.17 9.88 8.53
C ASP A 23 -2.34 9.49 7.06
N VAL A 24 -1.44 9.97 6.19
CA VAL A 24 -1.41 9.62 4.76
C VAL A 24 -0.98 8.17 4.57
N LEU A 25 0.06 7.72 5.29
CA LEU A 25 0.53 6.35 5.27
C LEU A 25 -0.54 5.38 5.79
N GLU A 26 -1.18 5.67 6.94
CA GLU A 26 -2.26 4.83 7.47
C GLU A 26 -3.44 4.74 6.49
N LYS A 27 -3.82 5.86 5.85
CA LYS A 27 -4.87 5.85 4.82
C LYS A 27 -4.48 4.99 3.63
N LEU A 28 -3.24 5.07 3.18
CA LEU A 28 -2.73 4.27 2.06
C LEU A 28 -2.72 2.78 2.37
N GLU A 29 -2.25 2.41 3.56
CA GLU A 29 -2.22 1.01 4.01
C GLU A 29 -3.64 0.43 4.11
N ARG A 30 -4.59 1.19 4.66
CA ARG A 30 -6.01 0.79 4.64
C ARG A 30 -6.56 0.66 3.23
N LEU A 31 -6.20 1.59 2.35
CA LEU A 31 -6.58 1.51 0.93
C LEU A 31 -6.01 0.26 0.29
N ILE A 32 -4.77 -0.12 0.60
CA ILE A 32 -4.11 -1.34 0.11
C ILE A 32 -4.84 -2.58 0.62
N LEU A 33 -5.28 -2.60 1.88
CA LEU A 33 -6.03 -3.72 2.46
C LEU A 33 -7.41 -3.90 1.84
N ASP A 34 -8.13 -2.80 1.61
CA ASP A 34 -9.48 -2.82 1.06
C ASP A 34 -9.52 -2.87 -0.47
N HIS A 35 -8.38 -2.68 -1.13
CA HIS A 35 -8.27 -2.62 -2.59
C HIS A 35 -7.64 -3.88 -3.18
N THR A 36 -8.40 -4.57 -4.03
CA THR A 36 -7.83 -5.61 -4.89
C THR A 36 -7.08 -4.94 -6.05
N PRO A 37 -5.76 -5.21 -6.22
CA PRO A 37 -5.00 -4.63 -7.32
C PRO A 37 -5.64 -5.00 -8.66
N GLN A 38 -5.63 -4.07 -9.63
CA GLN A 38 -6.17 -4.29 -10.97
C GLN A 38 -5.09 -4.39 -12.05
N SER A 39 -3.83 -4.12 -11.69
CA SER A 39 -2.71 -4.20 -12.61
C SER A 39 -1.38 -4.50 -11.90
N ILE A 40 -0.40 -4.99 -12.67
CA ILE A 40 0.97 -5.18 -12.16
C ILE A 40 1.60 -3.85 -11.74
N ALA A 41 1.32 -2.75 -12.47
CA ALA A 41 1.83 -1.43 -12.12
C ALA A 41 1.32 -0.96 -10.75
N GLU A 42 0.06 -1.24 -10.44
CA GLU A 42 -0.55 -0.94 -9.15
C GLU A 42 0.09 -1.74 -8.02
N ILE A 43 0.38 -3.03 -8.24
CA ILE A 43 1.13 -3.86 -7.30
C ILE A 43 2.51 -3.28 -6.98
N VAL A 44 3.24 -2.83 -8.00
CA VAL A 44 4.57 -2.22 -7.79
C VAL A 44 4.46 -0.98 -6.91
N SER A 45 3.42 -0.17 -7.09
CA SER A 45 3.14 0.98 -6.22
C SER A 45 2.78 0.57 -4.80
N MET A 46 1.92 -0.44 -4.62
CA MET A 46 1.54 -0.96 -3.30
C MET A 46 2.76 -1.49 -2.54
N LEU A 47 3.61 -2.27 -3.20
CA LEU A 47 4.86 -2.79 -2.63
C LEU A 47 5.82 -1.66 -2.22
N GLY A 48 5.87 -0.57 -2.98
CA GLY A 48 6.69 0.60 -2.65
C GLY A 48 6.27 1.31 -1.35
N VAL A 49 5.05 1.07 -0.87
CA VAL A 49 4.54 1.62 0.40
C VAL A 49 4.71 0.60 1.54
N ILE A 50 4.42 -0.68 1.29
CA ILE A 50 4.49 -1.73 2.32
C ILE A 50 5.94 -2.06 2.71
N ILE A 51 6.86 -2.16 1.74
CA ILE A 51 8.25 -2.60 2.00
C ILE A 51 8.97 -1.68 3.00
N PRO A 52 8.96 -0.35 2.83
CA PRO A 52 9.57 0.56 3.80
C PRO A 52 8.97 0.41 5.21
N ASN A 53 7.66 0.18 5.32
CA ASN A 53 6.99 0.01 6.61
C ASN A 53 7.46 -1.27 7.32
N VAL A 54 7.53 -2.38 6.59
CA VAL A 54 8.05 -3.66 7.08
C VAL A 54 9.50 -3.53 7.53
N GLU A 55 10.34 -2.80 6.79
CA GLU A 55 11.75 -2.56 7.13
C GLU A 55 11.91 -1.72 8.42
N LEU A 56 10.96 -0.83 8.72
CA LEU A 56 10.92 -0.03 9.95
C LEU A 56 10.41 -0.81 11.18
N GLY A 57 10.11 -2.10 11.02
CA GLY A 57 9.62 -2.99 12.09
C GLY A 57 8.20 -3.48 11.87
N GLY A 58 7.52 -2.98 10.84
CA GLY A 58 6.14 -3.33 10.51
C GLY A 58 5.13 -2.93 11.58
N ARG A 59 3.85 -3.09 11.26
CA ARG A 59 2.76 -2.87 12.22
C ARG A 59 2.49 -4.14 13.00
N GLY A 60 2.34 -3.99 14.32
CA GLY A 60 2.00 -5.08 15.23
C GLY A 60 0.58 -5.64 15.07
N ASP A 61 -0.25 -5.04 14.20
CA ASP A 61 -1.62 -5.47 13.91
C ASP A 61 -1.73 -6.45 12.73
N GLY A 62 -0.62 -6.74 12.03
CA GLY A 62 -0.58 -7.70 10.92
C GLY A 62 -1.11 -7.15 9.59
N ALA A 63 -1.37 -5.84 9.48
CA ALA A 63 -1.83 -5.18 8.26
C ALA A 63 -0.87 -5.41 7.08
N ASP A 64 0.44 -5.28 7.30
CA ASP A 64 1.44 -5.47 6.25
C ASP A 64 1.43 -6.90 5.68
N VAL A 65 1.21 -7.89 6.55
CA VAL A 65 1.14 -9.30 6.16
C VAL A 65 -0.10 -9.56 5.30
N ALA A 66 -1.27 -9.07 5.73
CA ALA A 66 -2.51 -9.21 4.96
C ALA A 66 -2.42 -8.52 3.58
N ALA A 67 -1.77 -7.36 3.52
CA ALA A 67 -1.52 -6.66 2.26
C ALA A 67 -0.63 -7.48 1.31
N LEU A 68 0.45 -8.09 1.83
CA LEU A 68 1.34 -8.96 1.05
C LEU A 68 0.62 -10.25 0.58
N GLU A 69 -0.24 -10.84 1.41
CA GLU A 69 -1.06 -12.00 1.05
C GLU A 69 -2.04 -11.68 -0.08
N ASN A 70 -2.69 -10.51 -0.05
CA ASN A 70 -3.55 -10.03 -1.14
C ASN A 70 -2.79 -9.87 -2.46
N ILE A 71 -1.60 -9.28 -2.41
CA ILE A 71 -0.72 -9.14 -3.57
C ILE A 71 -0.32 -10.51 -4.11
N GLN A 72 0.05 -11.44 -3.22
CA GLN A 72 0.42 -12.80 -3.59
C GLN A 72 -0.74 -13.54 -4.27
N ALA A 73 -1.95 -13.45 -3.72
CA ALA A 73 -3.15 -14.08 -4.28
C ALA A 73 -3.46 -13.57 -5.69
N TYR A 74 -3.33 -12.26 -5.92
CA TYR A 74 -3.49 -11.67 -7.25
C TYR A 74 -2.43 -12.21 -8.23
N LEU A 75 -1.16 -12.23 -7.84
CA LEU A 75 -0.07 -12.71 -8.69
C LEU A 75 -0.22 -14.20 -9.04
N GLN A 76 -0.71 -15.01 -8.10
CA GLN A 76 -1.02 -16.42 -8.35
C GLN A 76 -2.20 -16.59 -9.32
N GLY A 77 -3.19 -15.70 -9.28
CA GLY A 77 -4.31 -15.71 -10.23
C GLY A 77 -3.95 -15.31 -11.66
N LEU A 78 -2.78 -14.68 -11.86
CA LEU A 78 -2.24 -14.36 -13.18
C LEU A 78 -1.41 -15.49 -13.81
N ALA A 79 -0.98 -16.48 -13.00
CA ALA A 79 -0.16 -17.62 -13.43
C ALA A 79 -1.02 -18.80 -13.89
#